data_AF-A0A7W1D9N1-F1
#
_entry.id   AF-A0A7W1D9N1-F1
#
_cell.length_a   1.000
_cell.length_b   1.000
_cell.length_c   1.000
_cell.angle_alpha   90.00
_cell.angle_beta   90.00
_cell.angle_gamma   90.00
#
_symmetry.space_group_name_H-M   'P 1'
#
loop_
_entity.id
_entity.type
_entity.pdbx_description
1 polymer ?
#
loop_
_entity_poly.entity_id
_entity_poly.type
_entity_poly.pdbx_seq_one_letter_code
_entity_poly.pdbx_strand_id
1 'polypeptide(L)'
;MSFTLMDLGSENFEFRANIWNWKPTLEIIKSFDLIDEGKLRQMNYNATGAKFSIAEAHLVGEKIRDEILPKLEPNKRIFMDLSVTDKPDDGTLYRDEDEQWKNYSTDYEWLKDFSEFCLKSKGFQVF
;
A
#
# COMPACT_ATOMS: atom_id res chain seq x y z
N MET A 1 -13.80 2.13 3.88
CA MET A 1 -13.16 3.41 3.48
C MET A 1 -12.32 3.14 2.24
N SER A 2 -12.36 4.04 1.25
CA SER A 2 -11.58 3.95 0.00
C SER A 2 -10.57 5.09 -0.06
N PHE A 3 -9.54 4.93 -0.87
CA PHE A 3 -8.54 5.95 -1.13
C PHE A 3 -8.33 6.08 -2.64
N THR A 4 -8.08 7.30 -3.08
CA THR A 4 -7.70 7.59 -4.47
C THR A 4 -6.34 8.25 -4.46
N LEU A 5 -5.38 7.61 -5.12
CA LEU A 5 -4.06 8.15 -5.34
C LEU A 5 -4.08 8.78 -6.73
N MET A 6 -4.04 10.10 -6.78
CA MET A 6 -4.11 10.87 -8.01
C MET A 6 -2.70 11.32 -8.40
N ASP A 7 -2.27 11.00 -9.61
CA ASP A 7 -1.00 11.49 -10.16
C ASP A 7 -0.97 13.02 -10.25
N LEU A 8 0.18 13.62 -9.95
CA LEU A 8 0.36 15.07 -10.00
C LEU A 8 0.67 15.61 -11.41
N GLY A 9 0.97 14.73 -12.37
CA GLY A 9 1.25 15.09 -13.77
C GLY A 9 0.07 14.89 -14.72
N SER A 10 -0.91 14.05 -14.37
CA SER A 10 -2.09 13.76 -15.18
C SER A 10 -3.30 13.37 -14.32
N GLU A 11 -4.39 14.12 -14.45
CA GLU A 11 -5.63 13.86 -13.71
C GLU A 11 -6.31 12.52 -14.09
N ASN A 12 -5.95 11.94 -15.25
CA ASN A 12 -6.50 10.67 -15.71
C ASN A 12 -5.67 9.45 -15.26
N PHE A 13 -4.57 9.68 -14.52
CA PHE A 13 -3.74 8.60 -13.99
C PHE A 13 -3.96 8.48 -12.48
N GLU A 14 -4.87 7.58 -12.10
CA GLU A 14 -5.22 7.32 -10.71
C GLU A 14 -5.04 5.86 -10.33
N PHE A 15 -4.82 5.62 -9.04
CA PHE A 15 -4.81 4.30 -8.45
C PHE A 15 -5.80 4.25 -7.29
N ARG A 16 -6.70 3.25 -7.30
CA ARG A 16 -7.75 3.11 -6.30
C ARG A 16 -7.36 2.03 -5.29
N ALA A 17 -7.46 2.40 -4.02
CA ALA A 17 -7.24 1.50 -2.90
C ALA A 17 -8.49 1.43 -2.01
N ASN A 18 -8.63 0.34 -1.28
CA ASN A 18 -9.58 0.22 -0.19
C ASN A 18 -8.82 0.10 1.12
N ILE A 19 -9.48 0.30 2.26
CA ILE A 19 -8.78 0.26 3.55
C ILE A 19 -8.13 -1.10 3.86
N TRP A 20 -8.66 -2.19 3.30
CA TRP A 20 -8.20 -3.56 3.54
C TRP A 20 -6.82 -3.81 2.94
N ASN A 21 -6.56 -3.30 1.73
CA ASN A 21 -5.25 -3.36 1.08
C ASN A 21 -4.35 -2.14 1.35
N TRP A 22 -4.93 -0.99 1.68
CA TRP A 22 -4.16 0.23 1.91
C TRP A 22 -3.37 0.19 3.22
N LYS A 23 -3.98 -0.25 4.33
CA LYS A 23 -3.27 -0.37 5.61
C LYS A 23 -2.00 -1.23 5.57
N PRO A 24 -2.02 -2.48 5.05
CA PRO A 24 -0.80 -3.28 4.99
C PRO A 24 0.23 -2.63 4.07
N THR A 25 -0.20 -1.94 3.01
CA THR A 25 0.69 -1.18 2.13
C THR A 25 1.39 -0.03 2.86
N LEU A 26 0.69 0.69 3.75
CA LEU A 26 1.31 1.73 4.59
C LEU A 26 2.33 1.14 5.57
N GLU A 27 2.07 -0.02 6.17
CA GLU A 27 3.04 -0.69 7.04
C GLU A 27 4.27 -1.18 6.25
N ILE A 28 4.08 -1.64 5.01
CA ILE A 28 5.21 -1.95 4.11
C ILE A 28 6.05 -0.69 3.86
N ILE A 29 5.43 0.43 3.47
CA ILE A 29 6.15 1.68 3.21
C ILE A 29 6.88 2.16 4.46
N LYS A 30 6.23 2.07 5.62
CA LYS A 30 6.81 2.40 6.93
C LYS A 30 8.02 1.52 7.25
N SER A 31 7.98 0.24 6.91
CA SER A 31 9.09 -0.70 7.17
C SER A 31 10.38 -0.34 6.43
N PHE A 32 10.30 0.45 5.36
CA PHE A 32 11.48 0.93 4.64
C PHE A 32 12.19 2.08 5.37
N ASP A 33 11.51 2.77 6.28
CA ASP A 33 12.03 3.95 7.01
C ASP A 33 12.53 5.08 6.06
N LEU A 34 11.81 5.28 4.94
CA LEU A 34 12.19 6.25 3.90
C LEU A 34 11.28 7.49 3.87
N ILE A 35 10.10 7.40 4.48
CA ILE A 35 9.08 8.44 4.44
C ILE A 35 8.82 8.94 5.87
N ASP A 36 8.65 10.25 6.02
CA ASP A 36 8.30 10.88 7.30
C ASP A 36 7.05 10.24 7.94
N GLU A 37 7.15 9.92 9.23
CA GLU A 37 6.04 9.32 9.99
C GLU A 37 4.79 10.20 10.05
N GLY A 38 4.96 11.52 10.07
CA GLY A 38 3.84 12.48 10.03
C GLY A 38 3.05 12.33 8.74
N LYS A 39 3.75 12.25 7.60
CA LYS A 39 3.14 11.99 6.30
C LYS A 39 2.43 10.62 6.25
N LEU A 40 3.05 9.55 6.76
CA LEU A 40 2.42 8.23 6.83
C LEU A 40 1.17 8.21 7.72
N ARG A 41 1.19 8.94 8.84
CA ARG A 41 0.00 9.13 9.69
C ARG A 41 -1.13 9.82 8.94
N GLN A 42 -0.84 10.85 8.13
CA GLN A 42 -1.86 11.51 7.32
C GLN A 42 -2.50 10.56 6.30
N MET A 43 -1.73 9.65 5.70
CA MET A 43 -2.24 8.68 4.72
C MET A 43 -3.15 7.59 5.31
N ASN A 44 -3.19 7.44 6.64
CA ASN A 44 -4.14 6.53 7.30
C ASN A 44 -5.59 7.06 7.25
N TYR A 45 -5.77 8.35 6.97
CA TYR A 45 -7.07 9.01 6.92
C TYR A 45 -7.36 9.43 5.48
N ASN A 46 -8.59 9.19 5.03
CA ASN A 46 -9.09 9.70 3.76
C ASN A 46 -9.13 11.25 3.77
N ALA A 47 -8.92 11.84 2.60
CA ALA A 47 -9.01 13.27 2.29
C ALA A 47 -8.04 14.19 3.05
N THR A 48 -6.91 13.67 3.52
CA THR A 48 -5.84 14.51 4.10
C THR A 48 -5.03 15.25 3.05
N GLY A 49 -5.02 14.77 1.81
CA GLY A 49 -4.26 15.37 0.71
C GLY A 49 -2.75 15.19 0.85
N ALA A 50 -2.30 14.16 1.56
CA ALA A 50 -0.88 13.83 1.69
C ALA A 50 -0.25 13.63 0.30
N LYS A 51 0.93 14.24 0.09
CA LYS A 51 1.62 14.25 -1.22
C LYS A 51 2.94 13.48 -1.19
N PHE A 52 3.16 12.72 -2.24
CA PHE A 52 4.44 12.10 -2.59
C PHE A 52 5.05 12.88 -3.75
N SER A 53 6.29 13.30 -3.58
CA SER A 53 7.11 13.74 -4.69
C SER A 53 7.40 12.58 -5.65
N ILE A 54 7.84 12.89 -6.86
CA ILE A 54 8.27 11.88 -7.82
C ILE A 54 9.36 10.95 -7.25
N ALA A 55 10.34 11.52 -6.52
CA ALA A 55 11.43 10.76 -5.94
C ALA A 55 10.94 9.80 -4.86
N GLU A 56 10.05 10.25 -3.97
CA GLU A 56 9.45 9.38 -2.94
C GLU A 56 8.59 8.28 -3.57
N ALA A 57 7.77 8.62 -4.58
CA ALA A 57 6.94 7.65 -5.28
C ALA A 57 7.79 6.57 -5.95
N HIS A 58 8.82 6.96 -6.70
CA HIS A 58 9.69 6.02 -7.41
C HIS A 58 10.45 5.15 -6.43
N LEU A 59 11.01 5.74 -5.37
CA LEU A 59 11.73 5.02 -4.33
C LEU A 59 10.85 3.94 -3.66
N VAL A 60 9.60 4.27 -3.33
CA VAL A 60 8.64 3.29 -2.78
C VAL A 60 8.35 2.20 -3.80
N GLY A 61 8.09 2.57 -5.05
CA GLY A 61 7.82 1.62 -6.13
C GLY A 61 8.96 0.62 -6.33
N GLU A 62 10.20 1.10 -6.39
CA GLU A 62 11.41 0.28 -6.50
C GLU A 62 11.57 -0.66 -5.31
N LYS A 63 11.43 -0.16 -4.07
CA LYS A 63 11.53 -0.98 -2.85
C LYS A 63 10.49 -2.10 -2.81
N ILE A 64 9.25 -1.81 -3.18
CA ILE A 64 8.21 -2.84 -3.26
C ILE A 64 8.58 -3.88 -4.32
N ARG A 65 8.98 -3.44 -5.52
CA ARG A 65 9.35 -4.32 -6.63
C ARG A 65 10.52 -5.23 -6.31
N ASP A 66 11.56 -4.67 -5.67
CA ASP A 66 12.85 -5.32 -5.53
C ASP A 66 12.97 -6.09 -4.20
N GLU A 67 12.24 -5.69 -3.15
CA GLU A 67 12.37 -6.29 -1.82
C GLU A 67 11.12 -7.03 -1.32
N ILE A 68 9.92 -6.65 -1.76
CA ILE A 68 8.66 -7.22 -1.27
C ILE A 68 8.10 -8.25 -2.24
N LEU A 69 7.91 -7.90 -3.52
CA LEU A 69 7.35 -8.81 -4.52
C LEU A 69 8.10 -10.16 -4.62
N PRO A 70 9.45 -10.21 -4.59
CA PRO A 70 10.16 -11.48 -4.68
C PRO A 70 9.92 -12.41 -3.47
N LYS A 71 9.59 -11.85 -2.30
CA LYS A 71 9.30 -12.60 -1.08
C LYS A 71 7.83 -12.99 -0.97
N LEU A 72 6.95 -12.13 -1.47
CA LEU A 72 5.52 -12.37 -1.46
C LEU A 72 5.18 -13.53 -2.40
N GLU A 73 5.84 -13.64 -3.56
CA GLU A 73 5.53 -14.63 -4.60
C GLU A 73 4.08 -14.51 -5.16
N PRO A 74 3.83 -14.95 -6.40
CA PRO A 74 2.47 -14.98 -6.93
C PRO A 74 1.52 -15.85 -6.08
N ASN A 75 0.26 -15.44 -5.95
CA ASN A 75 -0.82 -16.11 -5.19
C ASN A 75 -0.69 -16.10 -3.65
N LYS A 76 0.27 -15.39 -3.08
CA LYS A 76 0.29 -15.13 -1.63
C LYS A 76 -0.17 -13.72 -1.32
N ARG A 77 -0.46 -13.50 -0.04
CA ARG A 77 -0.83 -12.19 0.51
C ARG A 77 -0.02 -11.89 1.76
N ILE A 78 0.18 -10.61 2.01
CA ILE A 78 0.87 -10.07 3.18
C ILE A 78 -0.13 -9.35 4.06
N PHE A 79 -0.10 -9.65 5.36
CA PHE A 79 -0.98 -9.03 6.35
C PHE A 79 -0.41 -7.71 6.86
N MET A 80 -1.19 -6.98 7.66
CA MET A 80 -0.78 -5.71 8.25
C MET A 80 0.44 -5.82 9.19
N ASP A 81 0.69 -6.98 9.80
CA ASP A 81 1.90 -7.25 10.60
C ASP A 81 3.13 -7.62 9.76
N LEU A 82 3.01 -7.56 8.43
CA LEU A 82 4.01 -7.95 7.43
C LEU A 82 4.29 -9.45 7.33
N SER A 83 3.50 -10.30 8.01
CA SER A 83 3.57 -11.74 7.82
C SER A 83 2.94 -12.15 6.48
N VAL A 84 3.56 -13.12 5.80
CA VAL A 84 3.10 -13.64 4.51
C VAL A 84 2.30 -14.92 4.72
N THR A 85 1.21 -15.08 3.98
CA THR A 85 0.42 -16.31 3.93
C THR A 85 0.05 -16.69 2.50
N ASP A 86 0.01 -17.99 2.24
CA ASP A 86 -0.51 -18.62 1.03
C ASP A 86 -2.01 -18.94 1.14
N LYS A 87 -2.63 -18.71 2.30
CA LYS A 87 -4.06 -18.96 2.48
C LYS A 87 -4.87 -17.88 1.76
N PRO A 88 -5.87 -18.25 0.94
CA PRO A 88 -6.75 -17.28 0.32
C PRO A 88 -7.54 -16.50 1.37
N ASP A 89 -8.05 -15.34 0.98
CA ASP A 89 -9.04 -14.64 1.79
C ASP A 89 -10.40 -15.35 1.65
N ASP A 90 -10.89 -15.93 2.76
CA ASP A 90 -12.18 -16.60 2.84
C ASP A 90 -13.29 -15.69 3.37
N GLY A 91 -12.99 -14.41 3.63
CA GLY A 91 -13.93 -13.43 4.17
C GLY A 91 -14.17 -13.57 5.67
N THR A 92 -13.39 -14.39 6.39
CA THR A 92 -13.44 -14.46 7.85
C THR A 92 -13.06 -13.12 8.46
N LEU A 93 -13.96 -12.57 9.28
CA LEU A 93 -13.71 -11.34 10.04
C LEU A 93 -13.28 -11.68 11.47
N TYR A 94 -12.02 -11.39 11.77
CA TYR A 94 -11.41 -11.53 13.10
C TYR A 94 -11.83 -10.36 13.99
N ARG A 95 -12.49 -10.65 15.12
CA ARG A 95 -13.01 -9.63 16.04
C ARG A 95 -12.10 -9.37 17.23
N ASP A 96 -11.34 -10.39 17.63
CA ASP A 96 -10.41 -10.31 18.75
C ASP A 96 -9.29 -9.31 18.43
N GLU A 97 -9.02 -8.39 19.36
CA GLU A 97 -8.10 -7.26 19.13
C GLU A 97 -6.72 -7.73 18.67
N ASP A 98 -6.22 -8.82 19.25
CA ASP A 98 -4.91 -9.43 18.92
C ASP A 98 -4.87 -10.10 17.54
N GLU A 99 -6.01 -10.26 16.86
CA GLU A 99 -6.13 -10.90 15.55
C GLU A 99 -6.68 -9.97 14.46
N GLN A 100 -7.15 -8.76 14.80
CA GLN A 100 -7.79 -7.84 13.86
C GLN A 100 -6.89 -7.44 12.69
N TRP A 101 -5.56 -7.50 12.86
CA TRP A 101 -4.58 -7.24 11.82
C TRP A 101 -4.71 -8.21 10.63
N LYS A 102 -5.26 -9.43 10.84
CA LYS A 102 -5.51 -10.43 9.79
C LYS A 102 -6.63 -10.04 8.82
N ASN A 103 -7.51 -9.11 9.21
CA ASN A 103 -8.56 -8.59 8.32
C ASN A 103 -7.98 -7.71 7.19
N TYR A 104 -6.72 -7.30 7.31
CA TYR A 104 -6.06 -6.38 6.41
C TYR A 104 -4.94 -7.12 5.69
N SER A 105 -5.07 -7.25 4.37
CA SER A 105 -4.04 -7.89 3.55
C SER A 105 -3.99 -7.30 2.16
N THR A 106 -2.84 -7.41 1.52
CA THR A 106 -2.66 -7.09 0.10
C THR A 106 -1.93 -8.25 -0.57
N ASP A 107 -2.26 -8.50 -1.84
CA ASP A 107 -1.70 -9.59 -2.62
C ASP A 107 -0.60 -9.12 -3.58
N TYR A 108 0.06 -10.09 -4.19
CA TYR A 108 1.15 -9.86 -5.13
C TYR A 108 0.74 -8.97 -6.31
N GLU A 109 -0.40 -9.25 -6.95
CA GLU A 109 -0.81 -8.50 -8.14
C GLU A 109 -1.18 -7.06 -7.78
N TRP A 110 -1.87 -6.86 -6.67
CA TRP A 110 -2.19 -5.52 -6.18
C TRP A 110 -0.93 -4.70 -5.87
N LEU A 111 0.05 -5.29 -5.16
CA LEU A 111 1.30 -4.59 -4.84
C LEU A 111 2.16 -4.31 -6.08
N LYS A 112 2.11 -5.22 -7.06
CA LYS A 112 2.75 -5.03 -8.36
C LYS A 112 2.13 -3.86 -9.10
N ASP A 113 0.81 -3.79 -9.20
CA ASP A 113 0.11 -2.68 -9.84
C ASP A 113 0.37 -1.35 -9.12
N PHE A 114 0.42 -1.36 -7.79
CA PHE A 114 0.76 -0.18 -7.00
C PHE A 114 2.22 0.27 -7.23
N SER A 115 3.16 -0.69 -7.24
CA SER A 115 4.57 -0.41 -7.56
C SER A 115 4.70 0.19 -8.96
N GLU A 116 4.01 -0.36 -9.96
CA GLU A 116 4.00 0.19 -11.31
C GLU A 116 3.40 1.60 -11.37
N PHE A 117 2.31 1.85 -10.65
CA PHE A 117 1.73 3.19 -10.54
C PHE A 117 2.74 4.17 -9.96
N CYS A 118 3.38 3.83 -8.85
CA CYS A 118 4.43 4.62 -8.21
C CYS A 118 5.54 5.00 -9.19
N LEU A 119 6.08 4.01 -9.93
CA LEU A 119 7.17 4.18 -10.89
C LEU A 119 6.79 5.00 -12.13
N LYS A 120 5.51 4.97 -12.53
CA LYS A 120 5.01 5.73 -13.69
C LYS A 120 4.57 7.15 -13.31
N SER A 121 4.22 7.37 -12.04
CA SER A 121 3.73 8.66 -11.54
C SER A 121 4.78 9.77 -11.60
N LYS A 122 4.32 11.02 -11.62
CA LYS A 122 5.10 12.24 -11.39
C LYS A 122 5.02 12.69 -9.92
N GLY A 123 4.86 11.73 -9.02
CA GLY A 123 4.37 11.96 -7.67
C GLY A 123 2.85 11.88 -7.63
N PHE A 124 2.27 11.67 -6.46
CA PHE A 124 0.83 11.48 -6.30
C PHE A 124 0.31 12.12 -5.02
N GLN A 125 -0.99 12.40 -4.99
CA GLN A 125 -1.71 12.88 -3.82
C GLN A 125 -2.73 11.83 -3.39
N VAL A 126 -2.82 11.57 -2.09
CA VAL A 126 -3.77 10.62 -1.50
C VAL A 126 -5.03 11.37 -1.02
N PHE A 127 -6.18 10.94 -1.52
CA PHE A 127 -7.52 11.33 -1.09
C PHE A 127 -8.26 10.15 -0.50
#